data_AF-A0A7Y5D9M4-F1
#
_entry.id   AF-A0A7Y5D9M4-F1
#
_cell.length_a   1.000
_cell.length_b   1.000
_cell.length_c   1.000
_cell.angle_alpha   90.00
_cell.angle_beta   90.00
_cell.angle_gamma   90.00
#
_symmetry.space_group_name_H-M   'P 1'
#
loop_
_entity.id
_entity.type
_entity.pdbx_description
1 polymer ?
#
loop_
_entity_poly.entity_id
_entity_poly.type
_entity_poly.pdbx_seq_one_letter_code
_entity_poly.pdbx_strand_id
1 'polypeptide(L)'
;MKYKYSTEANLIFSLKKSQIAQQDEFDIITKSDFFKIDSPCTIYFICQRPRISVSPNNFSYNKKYIQLSFFVHKQNTKQEFEIKIPNPNPKAIYSLVSIFPYNYIDIVDEKGTKIISGKSSYLYDFFNKDPKSEILNFEVLYIGKSNTKDQKVSSLNRLISHKTLQKIYFDKNQQQPDKEIFFLLCSFDYDGLLFLSGSQQYESTIEEEVKRFEKFNNEFQTMDNDKLLSLLEASLISYFKPYYNDHFKDSFLTKQQKVTNQFIIQDYNSFLIDIDTSDMCMKLYSADIKASFTHKKDFKFFKEGDRISIF
;
A
#
# COMPACT_ATOMS: atom_id res chain seq x y z
N MET A 1 6.95 -12.04 39.58
CA MET A 1 8.00 -12.10 38.55
C MET A 1 8.51 -10.66 38.41
N LYS A 2 9.78 -10.39 38.74
CA LYS A 2 10.33 -9.02 38.78
C LYS A 2 11.01 -8.70 37.44
N TYR A 3 10.77 -7.51 36.92
CA TYR A 3 11.27 -7.08 35.63
C TYR A 3 12.60 -6.35 35.81
N LYS A 4 13.53 -6.52 34.87
CA LYS A 4 14.80 -5.79 34.95
C LYS A 4 14.60 -4.28 34.81
N TYR A 5 13.73 -3.85 33.90
CA TYR A 5 13.46 -2.44 33.62
C TYR A 5 11.96 -2.13 33.69
N SER A 6 11.63 -0.89 34.00
CA SER A 6 10.29 -0.29 34.00
C SER A 6 9.83 0.16 32.63
N THR A 7 10.73 0.19 31.64
CA THR A 7 10.48 0.69 30.28
C THR A 7 10.47 -0.43 29.23
N GLU A 8 9.78 -0.22 28.11
CA GLU A 8 9.80 -1.11 26.93
C GLU A 8 10.11 -0.30 25.67
N ALA A 9 11.05 -0.79 24.87
CA ALA A 9 11.52 -0.14 23.65
C ALA A 9 10.81 -0.72 22.42
N ASN A 10 10.05 0.09 21.70
CA ASN A 10 9.27 -0.33 20.54
C ASN A 10 9.59 0.53 19.32
N LEU A 11 9.55 -0.08 18.13
CA LEU A 11 9.59 0.64 16.86
C LEU A 11 8.17 0.77 16.29
N ILE A 12 7.84 1.91 15.72
CA ILE A 12 6.60 2.09 14.97
C ILE A 12 6.96 2.45 13.54
N PHE A 13 6.34 1.76 12.58
CA PHE A 13 6.36 2.11 11.16
C PHE A 13 4.98 2.60 10.76
N SER A 14 4.91 3.84 10.28
CA SER A 14 3.65 4.48 9.89
C SER A 14 3.69 4.87 8.42
N LEU A 15 2.64 4.54 7.67
CA LEU A 15 2.50 4.99 6.29
C LEU A 15 2.40 6.53 6.26
N LYS A 16 3.38 7.20 5.67
CA LYS A 16 3.45 8.66 5.60
C LYS A 16 2.82 9.21 4.33
N LYS A 17 3.19 8.64 3.19
CA LYS A 17 2.71 9.04 1.86
C LYS A 17 2.46 7.81 1.03
N SER A 18 1.41 7.86 0.24
CA SER A 18 1.11 6.81 -0.71
C SER A 18 0.50 7.35 -1.99
N GLN A 19 0.73 6.62 -3.08
CA GLN A 19 0.11 6.90 -4.38
C GLN A 19 -0.17 5.58 -5.10
N ILE A 20 -1.36 5.47 -5.67
CA ILE A 20 -1.71 4.37 -6.56
C ILE A 20 -1.38 4.70 -8.00
N ALA A 21 -0.94 3.70 -8.76
CA ALA A 21 -0.54 3.86 -10.15
C ALA A 21 -0.77 2.57 -10.95
N GLN A 22 -0.90 2.71 -12.26
CA GLN A 22 -0.64 1.63 -13.21
C GLN A 22 0.71 1.87 -13.92
N GLN A 23 1.21 0.85 -14.61
CA GLN A 23 2.57 0.89 -15.17
C GLN A 23 2.79 2.03 -16.18
N ASP A 24 1.79 2.33 -17.00
CA ASP A 24 1.80 3.42 -17.99
C ASP A 24 1.82 4.83 -17.36
N GLU A 25 1.68 4.93 -16.04
CA GLU A 25 1.64 6.21 -15.32
C GLU A 25 2.94 6.51 -14.57
N PHE A 26 3.88 5.57 -14.56
CA PHE A 26 5.13 5.73 -13.82
C PHE A 26 5.97 6.93 -14.27
N ASP A 27 5.98 7.23 -15.58
CA ASP A 27 6.68 8.41 -16.09
C ASP A 27 6.08 9.71 -15.56
N ILE A 28 4.76 9.77 -15.43
CA ILE A 28 4.03 10.93 -14.90
C ILE A 28 4.34 11.08 -13.41
N ILE A 29 4.26 9.99 -12.65
CA ILE A 29 4.54 10.00 -11.21
C ILE A 29 5.97 10.43 -10.93
N THR A 30 6.91 9.90 -11.71
CA THR A 30 8.32 10.24 -11.59
C THR A 30 8.59 11.72 -11.83
N LYS A 31 7.80 12.38 -12.69
CA LYS A 31 7.88 13.83 -12.97
C LYS A 31 7.09 14.70 -11.98
N SER A 32 6.17 14.10 -11.21
CA SER A 32 5.21 14.84 -10.36
C SER A 32 5.79 15.38 -9.04
N ASP A 33 7.07 15.13 -8.76
CA ASP A 33 7.74 15.45 -7.49
C ASP A 33 6.98 14.97 -6.23
N PHE A 34 6.06 14.00 -6.36
CA PHE A 34 5.26 13.49 -5.25
C PHE A 34 6.13 12.80 -4.19
N PHE A 35 7.05 11.95 -4.65
CA PHE A 35 8.09 11.33 -3.82
C PHE A 35 9.39 12.13 -3.93
N LYS A 36 9.60 13.00 -2.94
CA LYS A 36 10.79 13.85 -2.83
C LYS A 36 11.90 13.13 -2.05
N ILE A 37 13.09 13.74 -2.01
CA ILE A 37 14.27 13.19 -1.30
C ILE A 37 14.01 12.98 0.20
N ASP A 38 13.19 13.84 0.82
CA ASP A 38 12.78 13.78 2.23
C ASP A 38 11.62 12.81 2.50
N SER A 39 11.01 12.24 1.46
CA SER A 39 9.97 11.21 1.56
C SER A 39 9.99 10.33 0.31
N PRO A 40 11.07 9.57 0.08
CA PRO A 40 11.17 8.74 -1.11
C PRO A 40 10.16 7.60 -1.03
N CYS A 41 9.75 7.07 -2.18
CA CYS A 41 9.08 5.77 -2.22
C CYS A 41 10.08 4.73 -1.71
N THR A 42 9.78 4.05 -0.60
CA THR A 42 10.66 3.06 0.05
C THR A 42 10.13 1.63 -0.07
N ILE A 43 8.81 1.46 -0.06
CA ILE A 43 8.12 0.18 -0.22
C ILE A 43 7.09 0.33 -1.33
N TYR A 44 6.85 -0.74 -2.08
CA TYR A 44 5.74 -0.81 -3.02
C TYR A 44 4.99 -2.13 -2.87
N PHE A 45 3.69 -2.06 -3.12
CA PHE A 45 2.82 -3.21 -3.23
C PHE A 45 2.41 -3.35 -4.68
N ILE A 46 2.42 -4.57 -5.19
CA ILE A 46 1.73 -4.90 -6.44
C ILE A 46 0.39 -5.50 -6.02
N CYS A 47 -0.68 -4.87 -6.47
CA CYS A 47 -2.04 -5.26 -6.14
C CYS A 47 -2.82 -5.59 -7.41
N GLN A 48 -3.91 -6.34 -7.25
CA GLN A 48 -4.89 -6.53 -8.32
C GLN A 48 -6.31 -6.31 -7.85
N ARG A 49 -7.18 -5.99 -8.82
CA ARG A 49 -8.64 -5.92 -8.62
C ARG A 49 -9.36 -6.18 -9.94
N PRO A 50 -10.70 -6.39 -9.94
CA PRO A 50 -11.50 -6.46 -11.17
C PRO A 50 -11.21 -5.34 -12.15
N ARG A 51 -11.15 -5.69 -13.43
CA ARG A 51 -11.05 -4.74 -14.54
C ARG A 51 -12.32 -3.93 -14.63
N ILE A 52 -12.15 -2.63 -14.88
CA ILE A 52 -13.24 -1.68 -15.06
C ILE A 52 -13.14 -1.09 -16.45
N SER A 53 -14.21 -1.25 -17.24
CA SER A 53 -14.32 -0.63 -18.55
C SER A 53 -15.62 0.15 -18.65
N VAL A 54 -15.66 1.21 -19.44
CA VAL A 54 -16.93 1.88 -19.74
C VAL A 54 -17.78 1.07 -20.72
N SER A 55 -19.09 1.27 -20.67
CA SER A 55 -20.05 0.85 -21.68
C SER A 55 -20.32 2.03 -22.63
N PRO A 56 -19.73 2.07 -23.84
CA PRO A 56 -19.92 3.21 -24.75
C PRO A 56 -21.36 3.35 -25.23
N ASN A 57 -22.10 2.25 -25.27
CA ASN A 57 -23.48 2.21 -25.77
C ASN A 57 -24.49 2.76 -24.73
N ASN A 58 -24.12 2.74 -23.44
CA ASN A 58 -25.00 3.13 -22.34
C ASN A 58 -24.57 4.47 -21.75
N PHE A 59 -24.52 5.48 -22.63
CA PHE A 59 -24.26 6.88 -22.32
C PHE A 59 -25.51 7.71 -22.61
N SER A 60 -25.96 8.51 -21.63
CA SER A 60 -27.03 9.48 -21.84
C SER A 60 -26.84 10.69 -20.93
N TYR A 61 -27.52 11.78 -21.21
CA TYR A 61 -27.49 12.97 -20.37
C TYR A 61 -28.79 13.76 -20.48
N ASN A 62 -29.06 14.57 -19.46
CA ASN A 62 -30.14 15.54 -19.45
C ASN A 62 -29.73 16.78 -18.67
N LYS A 63 -30.65 17.73 -18.47
CA LYS A 63 -30.37 18.99 -17.77
C LYS A 63 -29.82 18.84 -16.33
N LYS A 64 -30.04 17.68 -15.68
CA LYS A 64 -29.65 17.43 -14.29
C LYS A 64 -28.38 16.58 -14.18
N TYR A 65 -28.27 15.53 -14.99
CA TYR A 65 -27.19 14.56 -14.85
C TYR A 65 -26.64 14.07 -16.19
N ILE A 66 -25.38 13.64 -16.17
CA ILE A 66 -24.77 12.76 -17.16
C ILE A 66 -24.81 11.35 -16.56
N GLN A 67 -25.23 10.38 -17.36
CA GLN A 67 -25.33 8.98 -17.00
C GLN A 67 -24.28 8.18 -17.76
N LEU A 68 -23.49 7.43 -17.01
CA LEU A 68 -22.44 6.55 -17.49
C LEU A 68 -22.72 5.14 -16.98
N SER A 69 -22.35 4.14 -17.76
CA SER A 69 -22.39 2.75 -17.29
C SER A 69 -21.00 2.15 -17.37
N PHE A 70 -20.61 1.45 -16.31
CA PHE A 70 -19.32 0.80 -16.18
C PHE A 70 -19.53 -0.70 -16.04
N PHE A 71 -18.66 -1.47 -16.69
CA PHE A 71 -18.56 -2.91 -16.50
C PHE A 71 -17.45 -3.22 -15.53
N VAL A 72 -17.80 -3.96 -14.48
CA VAL A 72 -16.86 -4.68 -13.63
C VAL A 72 -16.72 -6.08 -14.19
N HIS A 73 -15.51 -6.47 -14.57
CA HIS A 73 -15.22 -7.76 -15.17
C HIS A 73 -15.04 -8.81 -14.07
N LYS A 74 -15.69 -9.96 -14.23
CA LYS A 74 -15.59 -11.12 -13.33
C LYS A 74 -15.51 -12.38 -14.19
N GLN A 75 -14.29 -12.85 -14.42
CA GLN A 75 -14.00 -13.96 -15.33
C GLN A 75 -14.69 -13.76 -16.69
N ASN A 76 -15.60 -14.67 -17.07
CA ASN A 76 -16.34 -14.64 -18.34
C ASN A 76 -17.58 -13.74 -18.32
N THR A 77 -17.82 -13.03 -17.22
CA THR A 77 -19.01 -12.18 -17.05
C THR A 77 -18.64 -10.72 -16.83
N LYS A 78 -19.59 -9.83 -17.14
CA LYS A 78 -19.49 -8.41 -16.84
C LYS A 78 -20.72 -8.01 -16.05
N GLN A 79 -20.49 -7.37 -14.92
CA GLN A 79 -21.56 -6.76 -14.13
C GLN A 79 -21.60 -5.27 -14.46
N GLU A 80 -22.75 -4.78 -14.89
CA GLU A 80 -22.94 -3.37 -15.24
C GLU A 80 -23.38 -2.56 -14.02
N PHE A 81 -22.81 -1.37 -13.89
CA PHE A 81 -23.11 -0.40 -12.85
C PHE A 81 -23.37 0.96 -13.49
N GLU A 82 -24.57 1.48 -13.26
CA GLU A 82 -24.97 2.81 -13.70
C GLU A 82 -24.54 3.87 -12.67
N ILE A 83 -23.91 4.93 -13.16
CA ILE A 83 -23.47 6.08 -12.36
C ILE A 83 -24.08 7.34 -12.95
N LYS A 84 -24.66 8.18 -12.09
CA LYS A 84 -25.17 9.51 -12.43
C LYS A 84 -24.32 10.57 -11.78
N ILE A 85 -23.78 11.47 -12.60
CA ILE A 85 -22.99 12.61 -12.14
C ILE A 85 -23.73 13.91 -12.48
N PRO A 86 -23.57 14.99 -11.69
CA PRO A 86 -24.18 16.28 -12.01
C PRO A 86 -23.77 16.77 -13.40
N ASN A 87 -24.72 17.29 -14.18
CA ASN A 87 -24.42 17.89 -15.47
C ASN A 87 -23.78 19.28 -15.26
N PRO A 88 -22.51 19.50 -15.67
CA PRO A 88 -21.84 20.77 -15.48
C PRO A 88 -22.38 21.89 -16.38
N ASN A 89 -22.98 21.56 -17.54
CA ASN A 89 -23.62 22.52 -18.43
C ASN A 89 -24.91 21.94 -19.03
N PRO A 90 -26.09 22.31 -18.49
CA PRO A 90 -27.40 21.83 -18.96
C PRO A 90 -27.75 22.14 -20.43
N LYS A 91 -26.98 23.01 -21.09
CA LYS A 91 -27.20 23.41 -22.49
C LYS A 91 -26.22 22.74 -23.47
N ALA A 92 -25.15 22.14 -22.98
CA ALA A 92 -24.16 21.48 -23.82
C ALA A 92 -24.70 20.16 -24.38
N ILE A 93 -24.16 19.78 -25.54
CA ILE A 93 -24.35 18.47 -26.14
C ILE A 93 -23.10 17.67 -25.87
N TYR A 94 -23.26 16.48 -25.30
CA TYR A 94 -22.13 15.63 -24.94
C TYR A 94 -22.06 14.42 -25.83
N SER A 95 -20.84 13.95 -26.07
CA SER A 95 -20.59 12.62 -26.64
C SER A 95 -19.52 11.91 -25.81
N LEU A 96 -19.63 10.58 -25.75
CA LEU A 96 -18.66 9.71 -25.11
C LEU A 96 -17.75 9.10 -26.18
N VAL A 97 -16.45 9.28 -26.00
CA VAL A 97 -15.40 8.71 -26.84
C VAL A 97 -14.61 7.72 -26.00
N SER A 98 -14.56 6.47 -26.45
CA SER A 98 -13.78 5.40 -25.83
C SER A 98 -13.43 4.34 -26.86
N ILE A 99 -12.18 3.90 -26.88
CA ILE A 99 -11.68 2.89 -27.82
C ILE A 99 -11.45 1.60 -27.06
N PHE A 100 -11.74 0.45 -27.68
CA PHE A 100 -11.47 -0.87 -27.11
C PHE A 100 -10.01 -0.95 -26.59
N PRO A 101 -9.75 -1.42 -25.35
CA PRO A 101 -10.63 -2.22 -24.49
C PRO A 101 -11.57 -1.42 -23.58
N TYR A 102 -11.83 -0.15 -23.90
CA TYR A 102 -12.74 0.75 -23.17
C TYR A 102 -12.28 1.05 -21.73
N ASN A 103 -10.97 1.06 -21.52
CA ASN A 103 -10.33 1.39 -20.25
C ASN A 103 -10.07 2.90 -20.09
N TYR A 104 -10.30 3.71 -21.12
CA TYR A 104 -10.18 5.16 -21.09
C TYR A 104 -11.46 5.81 -21.60
N ILE A 105 -11.86 6.93 -21.01
CA ILE A 105 -13.10 7.64 -21.33
C ILE A 105 -12.76 9.10 -21.56
N ASP A 106 -13.27 9.66 -22.66
CA ASP A 106 -13.39 11.09 -22.87
C ASP A 106 -14.87 11.44 -23.03
N ILE A 107 -15.37 12.36 -22.21
CA ILE A 107 -16.66 13.02 -22.44
C ILE A 107 -16.34 14.39 -23.03
N VAL A 108 -16.81 14.62 -24.25
CA VAL A 108 -16.53 15.85 -24.99
C VAL A 108 -17.82 16.63 -25.25
N ASP A 109 -17.72 17.95 -25.26
CA ASP A 109 -18.81 18.83 -25.70
C ASP A 109 -18.89 18.92 -27.24
N GLU A 110 -19.87 19.67 -27.76
CA GLU A 110 -20.05 19.87 -29.20
C GLU A 110 -18.87 20.55 -29.91
N LYS A 111 -17.95 21.17 -29.16
CA LYS A 111 -16.73 21.81 -29.68
C LYS A 111 -15.52 20.87 -29.66
N GLY A 112 -15.69 19.65 -29.13
CA GLY A 112 -14.60 18.69 -28.91
C GLY A 112 -13.78 18.96 -27.64
N THR A 113 -14.24 19.85 -26.76
CA THR A 113 -13.57 20.14 -25.49
C THR A 113 -13.77 18.95 -24.55
N LYS A 114 -12.69 18.39 -24.02
CA LYS A 114 -12.75 17.31 -23.02
C LYS A 114 -13.23 17.88 -21.68
N ILE A 115 -14.41 17.43 -21.25
CA ILE A 115 -15.03 17.82 -19.97
C ILE A 115 -14.66 16.83 -18.87
N ILE A 116 -14.64 15.55 -19.20
CA ILE A 116 -14.17 14.47 -18.32
C ILE A 116 -13.23 13.61 -19.15
N SER A 117 -12.06 13.32 -18.61
CA SER A 117 -11.03 12.52 -19.29
C SER A 117 -10.28 11.70 -18.25
N GLY A 118 -10.10 10.41 -18.50
CA GLY A 118 -9.32 9.56 -17.61
C GLY A 118 -9.59 8.08 -17.79
N LYS A 119 -8.89 7.30 -16.97
CA LYS A 119 -9.10 5.85 -16.92
C LYS A 119 -10.45 5.51 -16.32
N SER A 120 -11.11 4.52 -16.91
CA SER A 120 -12.42 4.04 -16.47
C SER A 120 -12.39 3.60 -15.02
N SER A 121 -11.32 2.95 -14.58
CA SER A 121 -11.14 2.47 -13.21
C SER A 121 -11.06 3.63 -12.20
N TYR A 122 -10.27 4.67 -12.46
CA TYR A 122 -10.20 5.85 -11.59
C TYR A 122 -11.47 6.69 -11.60
N LEU A 123 -12.10 6.87 -12.76
CA LEU A 123 -13.38 7.59 -12.85
C LEU A 123 -14.47 6.83 -12.10
N TYR A 124 -14.50 5.50 -12.21
CA TYR A 124 -15.42 4.68 -11.44
C TYR A 124 -15.19 4.85 -9.94
N ASP A 125 -13.95 4.79 -9.45
CA ASP A 125 -13.66 5.01 -8.02
C ASP A 125 -14.07 6.40 -7.54
N PHE A 126 -13.81 7.42 -8.36
CA PHE A 126 -14.15 8.80 -8.03
C PHE A 126 -15.66 9.04 -7.92
N PHE A 127 -16.43 8.42 -8.82
CA PHE A 127 -17.89 8.58 -8.83
C PHE A 127 -18.61 7.58 -7.91
N ASN A 128 -18.10 6.36 -7.77
CA ASN A 128 -18.66 5.34 -6.91
C ASN A 128 -18.10 5.45 -5.49
N LYS A 129 -18.72 6.31 -4.69
CA LYS A 129 -18.34 6.54 -3.30
C LYS A 129 -18.93 5.53 -2.32
N ASP A 130 -19.33 4.34 -2.75
CA ASP A 130 -19.84 3.31 -1.83
C ASP A 130 -18.68 2.62 -1.07
N PRO A 131 -18.46 2.95 0.22
CA PRO A 131 -17.37 2.36 0.99
C PRO A 131 -17.60 0.88 1.31
N LYS A 132 -18.80 0.33 1.04
CA LYS A 132 -19.13 -1.08 1.24
C LYS A 132 -18.85 -1.94 0.02
N SER A 133 -18.51 -1.35 -1.12
CA SER A 133 -18.23 -2.10 -2.34
C SER A 133 -16.97 -2.97 -2.19
N GLU A 134 -17.16 -4.28 -1.99
CA GLU A 134 -16.04 -5.24 -1.94
C GLU A 134 -15.34 -5.41 -3.30
N ILE A 135 -16.02 -5.02 -4.38
CA ILE A 135 -15.53 -5.10 -5.75
C ILE A 135 -14.27 -4.27 -5.95
N LEU A 136 -14.13 -3.19 -5.18
CA LEU A 136 -13.02 -2.25 -5.30
C LEU A 136 -11.86 -2.57 -4.36
N ASN A 137 -11.93 -3.66 -3.61
CA ASN A 137 -10.83 -4.09 -2.76
C ASN A 137 -9.62 -4.52 -3.61
N PHE A 138 -8.42 -4.21 -3.11
CA PHE A 138 -7.15 -4.49 -3.77
C PHE A 138 -6.47 -5.68 -3.10
N GLU A 139 -6.30 -6.76 -3.87
CA GLU A 139 -5.59 -7.95 -3.42
C GLU A 139 -4.09 -7.71 -3.51
N VAL A 140 -3.37 -7.86 -2.41
CA VAL A 140 -1.92 -7.72 -2.36
C VAL A 140 -1.27 -8.99 -2.92
N LEU A 141 -0.61 -8.86 -4.07
CA LEU A 141 0.05 -9.95 -4.79
C LEU A 141 1.54 -10.04 -4.51
N TYR A 142 2.18 -8.90 -4.26
CA TYR A 142 3.60 -8.80 -3.98
C TYR A 142 3.91 -7.56 -3.17
N ILE A 143 4.94 -7.62 -2.32
CA ILE A 143 5.50 -6.49 -1.59
C ILE A 143 7.01 -6.48 -1.81
N GLY A 144 7.55 -5.31 -2.11
CA GLY A 144 8.98 -5.14 -2.33
C GLY A 144 9.52 -3.82 -1.80
N LYS A 145 10.81 -3.82 -1.48
CA LYS A 145 11.59 -2.61 -1.18
C LYS A 145 12.11 -1.95 -2.46
N SER A 146 12.03 -0.63 -2.52
CA SER A 146 12.63 0.17 -3.59
C SER A 146 14.12 0.42 -3.30
N ASN A 147 14.96 0.58 -4.33
CA ASN A 147 16.37 0.88 -4.14
C ASN A 147 16.57 2.40 -3.99
N THR A 148 16.78 2.87 -2.76
CA THR A 148 16.91 4.29 -2.40
C THR A 148 18.33 4.86 -2.60
N LYS A 149 19.31 4.03 -2.98
CA LYS A 149 20.72 4.43 -3.11
C LYS A 149 21.01 5.44 -4.23
N ASP A 150 20.11 5.60 -5.21
CA ASP A 150 20.25 6.56 -6.29
C ASP A 150 19.22 7.70 -6.11
N GLN A 151 19.71 8.85 -5.64
CA GLN A 151 18.94 9.96 -5.04
C GLN A 151 17.93 10.69 -5.94
N LYS A 152 17.74 10.33 -7.20
CA LYS A 152 16.73 10.97 -8.05
C LYS A 152 16.20 9.92 -9.02
N VAL A 153 14.89 9.73 -9.08
CA VAL A 153 14.21 9.24 -10.31
C VAL A 153 14.42 7.74 -10.66
N SER A 154 15.32 6.99 -10.02
CA SER A 154 15.67 5.61 -10.48
C SER A 154 14.86 4.45 -9.87
N SER A 155 14.14 4.67 -8.77
CA SER A 155 13.50 3.58 -8.00
C SER A 155 12.30 2.96 -8.73
N LEU A 156 11.45 3.77 -9.38
CA LEU A 156 10.36 3.30 -10.25
C LEU A 156 10.89 2.69 -11.55
N ASN A 157 11.89 3.31 -12.18
CA ASN A 157 12.50 2.82 -13.43
C ASN A 157 13.15 1.44 -13.29
N ARG A 158 13.75 1.12 -12.13
CA ARG A 158 14.24 -0.23 -11.83
C ARG A 158 13.12 -1.22 -11.50
N LEU A 159 12.03 -0.76 -10.89
CA LEU A 159 10.82 -1.55 -10.61
C LEU A 159 10.23 -2.12 -11.90
N ILE A 160 10.16 -1.30 -12.94
CA ILE A 160 9.72 -1.65 -14.31
C ILE A 160 10.62 -2.71 -14.96
N SER A 161 11.92 -2.63 -14.68
CA SER A 161 12.94 -3.51 -15.25
C SER A 161 13.09 -4.83 -14.48
N HIS A 162 12.30 -5.03 -13.42
CA HIS A 162 12.48 -6.17 -12.53
C HIS A 162 11.81 -7.44 -13.09
N LYS A 163 12.57 -8.53 -13.16
CA LYS A 163 12.08 -9.85 -13.65
C LYS A 163 10.81 -10.32 -12.94
N THR A 164 10.66 -10.03 -11.64
CA THR A 164 9.46 -10.39 -10.88
C THR A 164 8.22 -9.66 -11.38
N LEU A 165 8.32 -8.39 -11.76
CA LEU A 165 7.17 -7.64 -12.25
C LEU A 165 6.70 -8.18 -13.60
N GLN A 166 7.64 -8.42 -14.52
CA GLN A 166 7.36 -9.01 -15.83
C GLN A 166 6.68 -10.37 -15.68
N LYS A 167 7.14 -11.19 -14.72
CA LYS A 167 6.52 -12.47 -14.38
C LYS A 167 5.08 -12.29 -13.90
N ILE A 168 4.83 -11.38 -12.95
CA ILE A 168 3.47 -11.12 -12.44
C ILE A 168 2.55 -10.68 -13.58
N TYR A 169 2.97 -9.74 -14.43
CA TYR A 169 2.17 -9.32 -15.58
C TYR A 169 1.90 -10.46 -16.56
N PHE A 170 2.92 -11.26 -16.87
CA PHE A 170 2.78 -12.40 -17.76
C PHE A 170 1.77 -13.41 -17.23
N ASP A 171 1.94 -13.84 -15.97
CA ASP A 171 1.07 -14.82 -15.32
C ASP A 171 -0.38 -14.29 -15.24
N LYS A 172 -0.56 -13.02 -14.86
CA LYS A 172 -1.89 -12.42 -14.66
C LYS A 172 -2.62 -12.11 -15.95
N ASN A 173 -1.95 -11.61 -16.97
CA ASN A 173 -2.60 -11.37 -18.27
C ASN A 173 -3.04 -12.69 -18.92
N GLN A 174 -2.32 -13.79 -18.70
CA GLN A 174 -2.67 -15.10 -19.25
C GLN A 174 -3.81 -15.79 -18.48
N GLN A 175 -3.82 -15.66 -17.15
CA GLN A 175 -4.74 -16.43 -16.30
C GLN A 175 -5.97 -15.63 -15.84
N GLN A 176 -5.87 -14.30 -15.76
CA GLN A 176 -6.86 -13.42 -15.17
C GLN A 176 -7.02 -12.10 -15.97
N PRO A 177 -7.41 -12.17 -17.26
CA PRO A 177 -7.59 -10.98 -18.09
C PRO A 177 -8.69 -10.04 -17.59
N ASP A 178 -9.61 -10.55 -16.76
CA ASP A 178 -10.65 -9.81 -16.05
C ASP A 178 -10.13 -8.98 -14.87
N LYS A 179 -8.82 -8.98 -14.61
CA LYS A 179 -8.17 -8.18 -13.57
C LYS A 179 -7.25 -7.13 -14.17
N GLU A 180 -6.95 -6.11 -13.38
CA GLU A 180 -5.90 -5.13 -13.66
C GLU A 180 -4.92 -5.09 -12.50
N ILE A 181 -3.67 -4.77 -12.83
CA ILE A 181 -2.58 -4.60 -11.87
C ILE A 181 -2.45 -3.13 -11.51
N PHE A 182 -2.28 -2.88 -10.21
CA PHE A 182 -2.00 -1.58 -9.64
C PHE A 182 -0.75 -1.66 -8.77
N PHE A 183 -0.09 -0.53 -8.61
CA PHE A 183 1.01 -0.35 -7.69
C PHE A 183 0.60 0.64 -6.64
N LEU A 184 0.67 0.23 -5.39
CA LEU A 184 0.63 1.16 -4.26
C LEU A 184 2.08 1.48 -3.89
N LEU A 185 2.49 2.70 -4.21
CA LEU A 185 3.80 3.24 -3.92
C LEU A 185 3.76 3.91 -2.54
N CYS A 186 4.66 3.55 -1.64
CA CYS A 186 4.63 3.99 -0.24
C CYS A 186 5.93 4.62 0.22
N SER A 187 5.80 5.66 1.03
CA SER A 187 6.83 6.21 1.90
C SER A 187 6.41 5.97 3.35
N PHE A 188 7.30 5.42 4.16
CA PHE A 188 7.06 5.13 5.57
C PHE A 188 7.96 6.01 6.45
N ASP A 189 7.37 6.54 7.51
CA ASP A 189 8.12 7.06 8.66
C ASP A 189 8.31 5.94 9.68
N TYR A 190 9.34 6.10 10.51
CA TYR A 190 9.58 5.21 11.63
C TYR A 190 10.02 6.00 12.86
N ASP A 191 9.52 5.57 14.02
CA ASP A 191 9.79 6.19 15.31
C ASP A 191 10.19 5.12 16.33
N GLY A 192 11.11 5.49 17.23
CA GLY A 192 11.46 4.71 18.41
C GLY A 192 10.73 5.24 19.62
N LEU A 193 9.98 4.39 20.31
CA LEU A 193 9.25 4.74 21.52
C LEU A 193 9.70 3.91 22.72
N LEU A 194 9.91 4.58 23.85
CA LEU A 194 10.07 3.95 25.16
C LEU A 194 8.79 4.15 25.98
N PHE A 195 8.07 3.06 26.26
CA PHE A 195 6.87 3.07 27.09
C PHE A 195 7.20 2.73 28.54
N LEU A 196 6.60 3.43 29.49
CA LEU A 196 6.66 3.07 30.91
C LEU A 196 5.57 2.02 31.22
N SER A 197 5.97 0.88 31.77
CA SER A 197 5.05 -0.14 32.29
C SER A 197 4.48 0.37 33.62
N GLY A 198 3.32 1.02 33.58
CA GLY A 198 2.72 1.70 34.73
C GLY A 198 2.21 0.82 35.87
N SER A 199 2.48 -0.50 35.89
CA SER A 199 1.85 -1.44 36.83
C SER A 199 2.77 -2.52 37.43
N GLN A 200 4.08 -2.50 37.19
CA GLN A 200 4.97 -3.62 37.55
C GLN A 200 6.03 -3.24 38.60
N GLN A 201 6.45 -4.22 39.41
CA GLN A 201 7.64 -4.11 40.24
C GLN A 201 8.89 -4.40 39.39
N TYR A 202 9.79 -3.43 39.29
CA TYR A 202 11.05 -3.50 38.55
C TYR A 202 12.26 -3.45 39.49
N GLU A 203 13.37 -4.03 39.03
CA GLU A 203 14.64 -4.13 39.76
C GLU A 203 15.60 -2.98 39.43
N SER A 204 15.41 -2.32 38.29
CA SER A 204 16.27 -1.23 37.83
C SER A 204 16.26 -0.06 38.81
N THR A 205 17.44 0.53 38.96
CA THR A 205 17.58 1.87 39.56
C THR A 205 17.25 2.95 38.54
N ILE A 206 16.99 4.18 39.02
CA ILE A 206 16.77 5.35 38.15
C ILE A 206 17.99 5.57 37.22
N GLU A 207 19.20 5.36 37.72
CA GLU A 207 20.43 5.51 36.93
C GLU A 207 20.53 4.50 35.79
N GLU A 208 20.06 3.26 36.01
CA GLU A 208 20.01 2.23 34.98
C GLU A 208 18.95 2.51 33.91
N GLU A 209 17.79 3.09 34.29
CA GLU A 209 16.78 3.56 33.35
C GLU A 209 17.28 4.72 32.48
N VAL A 210 17.95 5.70 33.09
CA VAL A 210 18.54 6.83 32.34
C VAL A 210 19.57 6.34 31.33
N LYS A 211 20.49 5.44 31.74
CA LYS A 211 21.48 4.84 30.83
C LYS A 211 20.81 4.06 29.69
N ARG A 212 19.71 3.37 29.98
CA ARG A 212 18.95 2.64 28.95
C ARG A 212 18.31 3.59 27.96
N PHE A 213 17.70 4.68 28.43
CA PHE A 213 17.11 5.72 27.59
C PHE A 213 18.16 6.38 26.67
N GLU A 214 19.32 6.74 27.22
CA GLU A 214 20.44 7.30 26.45
C GLU A 214 20.94 6.31 25.39
N LYS A 215 21.12 5.04 25.76
CA LYS A 215 21.51 3.98 24.83
C LYS A 215 20.49 3.85 23.70
N PHE A 216 19.20 3.76 24.03
CA PHE A 216 18.12 3.65 23.06
C PHE A 216 18.12 4.81 22.07
N ASN A 217 18.18 6.05 22.55
CA ASN A 217 18.19 7.23 21.69
C ASN A 217 19.41 7.24 20.77
N ASN A 218 20.60 6.92 21.29
CA ASN A 218 21.82 6.87 20.48
C ASN A 218 21.76 5.76 19.41
N GLU A 219 21.28 4.57 19.77
CA GLU A 219 21.14 3.45 18.84
C GLU A 219 20.06 3.70 17.78
N PHE A 220 18.95 4.33 18.15
CA PHE A 220 17.90 4.70 17.22
C PHE A 220 18.39 5.75 16.20
N GLN A 221 19.09 6.79 16.66
CA GLN A 221 19.62 7.86 15.78
C GLN A 221 20.71 7.36 14.82
N THR A 222 21.43 6.31 15.18
CA THR A 222 22.53 5.74 14.37
C THR A 222 22.10 4.52 13.56
N MET A 223 20.81 4.20 13.55
CA MET A 223 20.31 2.99 12.90
C MET A 223 20.37 3.09 11.37
N ASP A 224 20.74 1.99 10.73
CA ASP A 224 20.79 1.89 9.28
C ASP A 224 19.38 1.78 8.69
N ASN A 225 18.97 2.79 7.93
CA ASN A 225 17.68 2.86 7.24
C ASN A 225 17.41 1.64 6.34
N ASP A 226 18.44 1.08 5.69
CA ASP A 226 18.23 -0.08 4.82
C ASP A 226 17.81 -1.32 5.62
N LYS A 227 18.27 -1.43 6.87
CA LYS A 227 17.87 -2.51 7.80
C LYS A 227 16.44 -2.32 8.27
N LEU A 228 16.06 -1.10 8.64
CA LEU A 228 14.69 -0.75 9.02
C LEU A 228 13.71 -1.06 7.88
N LEU A 229 14.02 -0.65 6.66
CA LEU A 229 13.20 -0.95 5.49
C LEU A 229 13.15 -2.44 5.18
N SER A 230 14.24 -3.19 5.42
CA SER A 230 14.24 -4.65 5.26
C SER A 230 13.39 -5.35 6.33
N LEU A 231 13.41 -4.86 7.57
CA LEU A 231 12.51 -5.34 8.63
C LEU A 231 11.06 -5.06 8.24
N LEU A 232 10.75 -3.84 7.81
CA LEU A 232 9.41 -3.45 7.38
C LEU A 232 8.90 -4.31 6.22
N GLU A 233 9.69 -4.43 5.14
CA GLU A 233 9.37 -5.30 3.99
C GLU A 233 9.05 -6.72 4.45
N ALA A 234 9.91 -7.31 5.28
CA ALA A 234 9.69 -8.66 5.77
C ALA A 234 8.43 -8.79 6.61
N SER A 235 8.17 -7.81 7.45
CA SER A 235 7.04 -7.88 8.35
C SER A 235 5.71 -7.71 7.59
N LEU A 236 5.69 -6.85 6.57
CA LEU A 236 4.57 -6.72 5.64
C LEU A 236 4.32 -8.02 4.85
N ILE A 237 5.37 -8.66 4.35
CA ILE A 237 5.26 -9.96 3.67
C ILE A 237 4.71 -11.03 4.64
N SER A 238 5.21 -11.08 5.87
CA SER A 238 4.74 -12.01 6.90
C SER A 238 3.27 -11.79 7.26
N TYR A 239 2.84 -10.52 7.30
CA TYR A 239 1.46 -10.15 7.59
C TYR A 239 0.51 -10.50 6.45
N PHE A 240 0.76 -10.00 5.24
CA PHE A 240 -0.13 -10.19 4.10
C PHE A 240 0.03 -11.56 3.42
N LYS A 241 1.19 -12.22 3.54
CA LYS A 241 1.55 -13.46 2.82
C LYS A 241 1.18 -13.44 1.32
N PRO A 242 1.64 -12.42 0.58
CA PRO A 242 1.32 -12.28 -0.84
C PRO A 242 1.84 -13.45 -1.69
N TYR A 243 1.01 -13.89 -2.65
CA TYR A 243 1.26 -15.06 -3.50
C TYR A 243 2.65 -15.09 -4.15
N TYR A 244 3.14 -13.94 -4.64
CA TYR A 244 4.42 -13.89 -5.35
C TYR A 244 5.64 -13.69 -4.45
N ASN A 245 5.47 -13.39 -3.17
CA ASN A 245 6.60 -13.40 -2.23
C ASN A 245 6.90 -14.82 -1.70
N ASP A 246 5.92 -15.72 -1.73
CA ASP A 246 6.03 -17.09 -1.22
C ASP A 246 7.01 -17.97 -2.01
N HIS A 247 7.21 -17.72 -3.31
CA HIS A 247 8.22 -18.42 -4.10
C HIS A 247 9.67 -18.02 -3.77
N PHE A 248 9.87 -17.06 -2.86
CA PHE A 248 11.18 -16.61 -2.36
C PHE A 248 11.42 -17.01 -0.88
N LYS A 249 10.54 -17.86 -0.31
CA LYS A 249 10.49 -18.29 1.10
C LYS A 249 11.85 -18.69 1.72
N ASP A 250 12.70 -19.41 0.99
CA ASP A 250 13.97 -19.92 1.52
C ASP A 250 14.98 -18.80 1.81
N SER A 251 14.95 -17.72 1.01
CA SER A 251 15.78 -16.53 1.24
C SER A 251 15.18 -15.59 2.30
N PHE A 252 13.87 -15.66 2.47
CA PHE A 252 13.08 -14.72 3.27
C PHE A 252 13.17 -15.01 4.77
N LEU A 253 12.89 -16.26 5.19
CA LEU A 253 12.99 -16.67 6.61
C LEU A 253 14.39 -16.43 7.17
N THR A 254 15.42 -16.69 6.36
CA THR A 254 16.82 -16.48 6.72
C THR A 254 17.15 -14.99 6.88
N LYS A 255 16.61 -14.11 6.01
CA LYS A 255 16.78 -12.65 6.13
C LYS A 255 16.01 -12.09 7.32
N GLN A 256 14.77 -12.53 7.51
CA GLN A 256 13.93 -12.13 8.63
C GLN A 256 14.62 -12.49 9.95
N GLN A 257 15.04 -13.75 10.14
CA GLN A 257 15.76 -14.19 11.35
C GLN A 257 17.02 -13.35 11.62
N LYS A 258 17.84 -13.08 10.60
CA LYS A 258 19.05 -12.25 10.77
C LYS A 258 18.74 -10.82 11.21
N VAL A 259 17.74 -10.20 10.60
CA VAL A 259 17.31 -8.84 10.90
C VAL A 259 16.69 -8.78 12.29
N THR A 260 15.74 -9.68 12.61
CA THR A 260 15.09 -9.83 13.91
C THR A 260 16.09 -10.05 15.05
N ASN A 261 17.10 -10.89 14.86
CA ASN A 261 18.13 -11.13 15.88
C ASN A 261 18.94 -9.88 16.25
N GLN A 262 19.14 -8.96 15.30
CA GLN A 262 19.85 -7.71 15.57
C GLN A 262 19.04 -6.78 16.47
N PHE A 263 17.72 -6.66 16.23
CA PHE A 263 16.83 -5.84 17.07
C PHE A 263 16.67 -6.41 18.48
N ILE A 264 16.70 -7.74 18.62
CA ILE A 264 16.78 -8.43 19.91
C ILE A 264 18.06 -8.02 20.67
N ILE A 265 19.21 -7.99 19.99
CA ILE A 265 20.49 -7.57 20.60
C ILE A 265 20.45 -6.10 21.04
N GLN A 266 19.72 -5.26 20.31
CA GLN A 266 19.50 -3.83 20.63
C GLN A 266 18.40 -3.61 21.68
N ASP A 267 17.89 -4.67 22.32
CA ASP A 267 16.91 -4.63 23.40
C ASP A 267 15.55 -3.97 23.02
N TYR A 268 15.17 -4.06 21.75
CA TYR A 268 13.81 -3.76 21.30
C TYR A 268 12.86 -4.91 21.67
N ASN A 269 11.68 -4.55 22.19
CA ASN A 269 10.62 -5.46 22.65
C ASN A 269 9.74 -5.92 21.49
N SER A 270 9.22 -4.96 20.73
CA SER A 270 8.36 -5.22 19.58
C SER A 270 8.50 -4.14 18.51
N PHE A 271 7.81 -4.36 17.40
CA PHE A 271 7.53 -3.28 16.46
C PHE A 271 6.11 -3.36 15.92
N LEU A 272 5.54 -2.18 15.68
CA LEU A 272 4.21 -1.99 15.14
C LEU A 272 4.30 -1.52 13.69
N ILE A 273 3.44 -2.08 12.85
CA ILE A 273 3.15 -1.52 11.52
C ILE A 273 1.76 -0.91 11.58
N ASP A 274 1.63 0.32 11.08
CA ASP A 274 0.36 1.00 10.85
C ASP A 274 0.26 1.48 9.40
N ILE A 275 -0.68 0.91 8.66
CA ILE A 275 -1.03 1.31 7.30
C ILE A 275 -2.46 1.83 7.33
N ASP A 276 -2.65 3.07 6.87
CA ASP A 276 -3.96 3.65 6.63
C ASP A 276 -4.06 4.13 5.17
N THR A 277 -4.96 3.52 4.41
CA THR A 277 -5.25 3.84 3.01
C THR A 277 -6.65 4.44 2.83
N SER A 278 -7.27 4.92 3.92
CA SER A 278 -8.60 5.55 3.90
C SER A 278 -8.67 6.78 3.01
N ASP A 279 -7.60 7.59 2.98
CA ASP A 279 -7.52 8.80 2.14
C ASP A 279 -7.60 8.52 0.64
N MET A 280 -7.22 7.31 0.22
CA MET A 280 -7.33 6.84 -1.17
C MET A 280 -8.63 6.05 -1.41
N CYS A 281 -9.51 5.95 -0.41
CA CYS A 281 -10.70 5.08 -0.44
C CYS A 281 -10.35 3.63 -0.85
N MET A 282 -9.18 3.14 -0.42
CA MET A 282 -8.65 1.87 -0.89
C MET A 282 -8.57 0.85 0.24
N LYS A 283 -9.25 -0.30 0.10
CA LYS A 283 -9.08 -1.42 1.03
C LYS A 283 -8.06 -2.41 0.50
N LEU A 284 -7.09 -2.78 1.32
CA LEU A 284 -6.12 -3.84 1.00
C LEU A 284 -6.57 -5.16 1.60
N TYR A 285 -6.27 -6.28 0.94
CA TYR A 285 -6.52 -7.61 1.46
C TYR A 285 -5.54 -8.63 0.88
N SER A 286 -5.55 -9.84 1.43
CA SER A 286 -4.88 -11.01 0.85
C SER A 286 -5.69 -12.27 1.15
N ALA A 287 -5.19 -13.45 0.76
CA ALA A 287 -5.88 -14.72 1.04
C ALA A 287 -6.14 -14.93 2.55
N ASP A 288 -5.20 -14.52 3.41
CA ASP A 288 -5.26 -14.72 4.86
C ASP A 288 -5.74 -13.47 5.63
N ILE A 289 -5.73 -12.30 4.98
CA ILE A 289 -6.04 -11.01 5.61
C ILE A 289 -7.29 -10.40 5.00
N LYS A 290 -8.29 -10.12 5.85
CA LYS A 290 -9.55 -9.48 5.44
C LYS A 290 -9.32 -8.07 4.91
N ALA A 291 -10.21 -7.65 4.00
CA ALA A 291 -10.20 -6.32 3.43
C ALA A 291 -10.42 -5.23 4.47
N SER A 292 -9.51 -4.27 4.54
CA SER A 292 -9.59 -3.12 5.44
C SER A 292 -8.90 -1.90 4.83
N PHE A 293 -9.36 -0.70 5.21
CA PHE A 293 -8.61 0.53 4.94
C PHE A 293 -7.39 0.66 5.86
N THR A 294 -7.46 0.04 7.04
CA THR A 294 -6.42 0.10 8.05
C THR A 294 -5.87 -1.28 8.36
N HIS A 295 -4.55 -1.40 8.42
CA HIS A 295 -3.84 -2.62 8.80
C HIS A 295 -2.84 -2.29 9.89
N LYS A 296 -3.10 -2.84 11.08
CA LYS A 296 -2.22 -2.73 12.25
C LYS A 296 -1.72 -4.09 12.67
N LYS A 297 -0.41 -4.23 12.84
CA LYS A 297 0.19 -5.49 13.30
C LYS A 297 1.37 -5.21 14.22
N ASP A 298 1.24 -5.70 15.45
CA ASP A 298 2.35 -5.79 16.40
C ASP A 298 3.10 -7.11 16.22
N PHE A 299 4.42 -7.01 16.19
CA PHE A 299 5.36 -8.10 16.06
C PHE A 299 6.30 -8.07 17.26
N LYS A 300 6.11 -9.02 18.17
CA LYS A 300 7.00 -9.18 19.31
C LYS A 300 8.25 -9.95 18.91
N PHE A 301 9.40 -9.49 19.41
CA PHE A 301 10.68 -10.15 19.19
C PHE A 301 10.91 -11.38 20.09
N PHE A 302 10.14 -11.50 21.17
CA PHE A 302 10.24 -12.57 22.16
C PHE A 302 8.95 -13.39 22.20
N LYS A 303 9.06 -14.70 22.44
CA LYS A 303 7.90 -15.58 22.72
C LYS A 303 7.40 -15.34 24.14
N GLU A 304 6.11 -15.61 24.34
CA GLU A 304 5.51 -15.72 25.67
C GLU A 304 6.35 -16.67 26.55
N GLY A 305 7.05 -16.12 27.55
CA GLY A 305 7.85 -16.87 28.52
C GLY A 305 9.38 -16.70 28.45
N ASP A 306 9.95 -16.23 27.33
CA ASP A 306 11.41 -16.07 27.19
C ASP A 306 11.95 -14.76 27.81
N ARG A 307 11.05 -13.79 28.00
CA ARG A 307 11.01 -12.87 29.14
C ARG A 307 9.55 -12.88 29.62
N ILE A 308 9.33 -12.54 30.88
CA ILE A 308 8.00 -12.43 31.49
C ILE A 308 7.10 -11.61 30.56
N SER A 309 6.28 -12.29 29.76
CA SER A 309 5.54 -11.66 28.68
C SER A 309 4.30 -11.03 29.27
N ILE A 310 4.10 -9.76 28.93
CA ILE A 310 2.76 -9.18 28.86
C ILE A 310 2.10 -9.84 27.65
N PHE A 311 0.84 -10.21 27.81
CA PHE A 311 0.11 -11.24 27.07
C PHE A 311 0.55 -12.64 27.53
#